data_AF-A0A257RTA3-F1
#
_entry.id   AF-A0A257RTA3-F1
#
_cell.length_a   1.000
_cell.length_b   1.000
_cell.length_c   1.000
_cell.angle_alpha   90.00
_cell.angle_beta   90.00
_cell.angle_gamma   90.00
#
_symmetry.space_group_name_H-M   'P 1'
#
loop_
_entity.id
_entity.type
_entity.pdbx_description
1 polymer ?
#
loop_
_entity_poly.entity_id
_entity_poly.type
_entity_poly.pdbx_seq_one_letter_code
_entity_poly.pdbx_strand_id
1 'polypeptide(L)'
;MASDPVSVYLLVGLGFRVLSVAPPSLPLVKWMVRQISAKDATSCAEGALELATTDEVTAFARRTVGSVVDLRLLDPSSPLPARARRASFRK
;
A
#
# COMPACT_ATOMS: atom_id res chain seq x y z
N MET A 1 -10.60 -5.67 -2.71
CA MET A 1 -10.39 -4.93 -1.45
C MET A 1 -9.12 -5.41 -0.77
N ALA A 2 -9.10 -6.38 0.15
CA ALA A 2 -7.83 -6.74 0.83
C ALA A 2 -6.78 -7.44 -0.06
N SER A 3 -7.20 -8.13 -1.13
CA SER A 3 -6.29 -8.70 -2.14
C SER A 3 -5.71 -7.67 -3.11
N ASP A 4 -6.17 -6.41 -3.04
CA ASP A 4 -5.61 -5.30 -3.81
C ASP A 4 -4.53 -4.58 -2.98
N PRO A 5 -3.27 -4.49 -3.45
CA PRO A 5 -2.17 -3.91 -2.67
C PRO A 5 -2.34 -2.43 -2.36
N VAL A 6 -3.03 -1.67 -3.22
CA VAL A 6 -3.29 -0.24 -2.98
C VAL A 6 -4.23 -0.08 -1.78
N SER A 7 -5.24 -0.92 -1.70
CA SER A 7 -6.18 -0.97 -0.57
C SER A 7 -5.49 -1.33 0.75
N VAL A 8 -4.45 -2.18 0.74
CA VAL A 8 -3.67 -2.53 1.95
C VAL A 8 -3.08 -1.30 2.62
N TYR A 9 -2.61 -0.32 1.84
CA TYR A 9 -2.05 0.92 2.37
C TYR A 9 -3.08 1.72 3.16
N LEU A 10 -4.29 1.88 2.61
CA LEU A 10 -5.40 2.53 3.30
C LEU A 10 -5.85 1.76 4.53
N LEU A 11 -6.00 0.43 4.42
CA LEU A 11 -6.44 -0.42 5.54
C LEU A 11 -5.47 -0.36 6.72
N VAL A 12 -4.16 -0.38 6.46
CA VAL A 12 -3.16 -0.21 7.52
C VAL A 12 -3.24 1.18 8.14
N GLY A 13 -3.44 2.22 7.32
CA GLY A 13 -3.61 3.60 7.79
C GLY A 13 -4.84 3.81 8.68
N LEU A 14 -5.93 3.12 8.36
CA LEU A 14 -7.18 3.08 9.14
C LEU A 14 -7.08 2.23 10.42
N GLY A 15 -5.93 1.57 10.66
CA GLY A 15 -5.68 0.82 11.88
C GLY A 15 -6.07 -0.66 11.83
N PHE A 16 -6.40 -1.22 10.67
CA PHE A 16 -6.64 -2.66 10.54
C PHE A 16 -5.36 -3.45 10.88
N ARG A 17 -5.48 -4.40 11.81
CA ARG A 17 -4.37 -5.26 12.26
C ARG A 17 -4.37 -6.65 11.62
N VAL A 18 -5.52 -7.09 11.11
CA VAL A 18 -5.72 -8.41 10.51
C VAL A 18 -6.32 -8.23 9.13
N LEU A 19 -5.66 -8.82 8.12
CA LEU A 19 -6.11 -8.81 6.73
C LEU A 19 -6.37 -10.25 6.28
N SER A 20 -7.62 -10.54 5.91
CA SER A 20 -7.98 -11.80 5.27
C SER A 20 -7.84 -11.65 3.75
N VAL A 21 -6.92 -12.40 3.15
CA VAL A 21 -6.61 -12.31 1.71
C VAL A 21 -6.50 -13.71 1.11
N ALA A 22 -6.76 -13.80 -0.20
CA ALA A 22 -6.64 -15.06 -0.92
C ALA A 22 -5.18 -15.55 -0.91
N PRO A 23 -4.93 -16.88 -0.86
CA PRO A 23 -3.57 -17.43 -0.80
C PRO A 23 -2.59 -16.90 -1.87
N PRO A 24 -3.01 -16.71 -3.15
CA PRO A 24 -2.11 -16.15 -4.17
C PRO A 24 -1.67 -14.70 -3.90
N SER A 25 -2.49 -13.92 -3.19
CA SER A 25 -2.20 -12.52 -2.89
C SER A 25 -1.37 -12.33 -1.61
N LEU A 26 -1.26 -13.37 -0.76
CA LEU A 26 -0.52 -13.31 0.51
C LEU A 26 0.92 -12.80 0.34
N PRO A 27 1.73 -13.27 -0.63
CA PRO A 27 3.12 -12.81 -0.78
C PRO A 27 3.20 -11.31 -1.07
N LEU A 28 2.38 -10.83 -2.00
CA LEU A 28 2.35 -9.43 -2.42
C LEU A 28 1.86 -8.51 -1.30
N VAL A 29 0.77 -8.89 -0.62
CA VAL A 29 0.23 -8.16 0.52
C VAL A 29 1.25 -8.08 1.66
N LYS A 30 1.90 -9.21 2.00
CA LYS A 30 2.95 -9.24 3.03
C LYS A 30 4.17 -8.40 2.66
N TRP A 31 4.53 -8.38 1.38
CA TRP A 31 5.60 -7.52 0.89
C TRP A 31 5.21 -6.04 0.98
N MET A 32 3.99 -5.67 0.58
CA MET A 32 3.43 -4.32 0.66
C MET A 32 3.48 -3.78 2.10
N VAL A 33 2.97 -4.55 3.06
CA VAL A 33 2.98 -4.20 4.50
C VAL A 33 4.41 -3.92 5.01
N ARG A 34 5.43 -4.57 4.44
CA ARG A 34 6.83 -4.35 4.81
C ARG A 34 7.47 -3.11 4.18
N GLN A 35 6.89 -2.53 3.12
CA GLN A 35 7.42 -1.33 2.48
C GLN A 35 6.88 -0.03 3.10
N ILE A 36 5.71 -0.10 3.72
CA ILE A 36 4.93 1.06 4.15
C ILE A 36 5.28 1.48 5.57
N SER A 37 5.23 2.78 5.82
CA SER A 37 5.29 3.37 7.16
C SER A 37 3.87 3.49 7.70
N ALA A 38 3.65 3.12 8.96
CA ALA A 38 2.33 3.29 9.59
C ALA A 38 1.91 4.76 9.63
N LYS A 39 2.85 5.68 9.85
CA LYS A 39 2.58 7.13 9.86
C LYS A 39 2.10 7.62 8.49
N ASP A 40 2.82 7.25 7.43
CA ASP A 40 2.50 7.69 6.06
C ASP A 40 1.17 7.08 5.59
N ALA A 41 0.90 5.83 6.01
CA ALA A 41 -0.37 5.16 5.76
C ALA A 41 -1.53 5.88 6.47
N THR A 42 -1.37 6.29 7.73
CA THR A 42 -2.40 7.05 8.47
C THR A 42 -2.68 8.39 7.81
N SER A 43 -1.67 9.18 7.42
CA SER A 43 -1.90 10.45 6.71
C SER A 43 -2.60 10.25 5.36
N CYS A 44 -2.31 9.14 4.66
CA CYS A 44 -3.04 8.79 3.44
C CYS A 44 -4.50 8.43 3.72
N ALA A 45 -4.78 7.71 4.81
CA ALA A 45 -6.14 7.37 5.18
C ALA A 45 -6.95 8.62 5.57
N GLU A 46 -6.37 9.54 6.35
CA GLU A 46 -6.98 10.82 6.71
C GLU A 46 -7.32 11.64 5.46
N GLY A 47 -6.37 11.82 4.55
CA GLY A 47 -6.62 12.55 3.30
C GLY A 47 -7.64 11.86 2.39
N ALA A 48 -7.73 10.52 2.42
CA ALA A 48 -8.74 9.79 1.67
C ALA A 48 -10.16 9.96 2.24
N LEU A 49 -10.29 10.15 3.56
CA LEU A 49 -11.60 10.35 4.21
C LEU A 49 -12.23 11.71 3.91
N GLU A 50 -11.45 12.68 3.45
CA GLU A 50 -11.93 14.02 3.06
C GLU A 50 -12.50 14.07 1.62
N LEU A 51 -12.32 13.01 0.83
CA LEU A 51 -12.73 12.95 -0.57
C LEU A 51 -14.21 12.54 -0.71
N ALA A 52 -14.87 13.06 -1.73
CA ALA A 52 -16.32 12.90 -1.90
C ALA A 52 -16.69 11.63 -2.65
N THR A 53 -15.77 11.08 -3.45
CA THR A 53 -16.06 9.95 -4.35
C THR A 53 -15.02 8.83 -4.27
N THR A 54 -15.47 7.60 -4.57
CA THR A 54 -14.59 6.41 -4.61
C THR A 54 -13.47 6.54 -5.64
N ASP A 55 -13.72 7.21 -6.76
CA ASP A 55 -12.73 7.41 -7.82
C ASP A 55 -11.60 8.34 -7.36
N GLU A 56 -11.94 9.43 -6.65
CA GLU A 56 -10.97 10.33 -6.03
C GLU A 56 -10.11 9.58 -5.00
N VAL A 57 -10.75 8.77 -4.13
CA VAL A 57 -10.04 7.95 -3.13
C VAL A 57 -9.06 6.99 -3.81
N THR A 58 -9.49 6.32 -4.87
CA THR A 58 -8.66 5.34 -5.59
C THR A 58 -7.48 6.03 -6.28
N ALA A 59 -7.72 7.16 -6.94
CA ALA A 59 -6.67 7.95 -7.59
C ALA A 59 -5.66 8.51 -6.58
N PHE A 60 -6.15 9.04 -5.46
CA PHE A 60 -5.33 9.55 -4.37
C PHE A 60 -4.46 8.44 -3.76
N ALA A 61 -5.06 7.31 -3.40
CA ALA A 61 -4.33 6.18 -2.82
C ALA A 61 -3.26 5.63 -3.78
N ARG A 62 -3.56 5.51 -5.07
CA ARG A 62 -2.58 5.10 -6.09
C ARG A 62 -1.41 6.06 -6.21
N ARG A 63 -1.69 7.37 -6.20
CA ARG A 63 -0.64 8.41 -6.24
C ARG A 63 0.25 8.34 -5.01
N THR A 64 -0.33 8.22 -3.82
CA THR A 64 0.43 8.19 -2.56
C THR A 64 1.26 6.91 -2.46
N VAL A 65 0.67 5.75 -2.77
CA VAL A 65 1.41 4.47 -2.82
C VAL A 65 2.55 4.51 -3.83
N GLY A 66 2.35 5.14 -4.99
CA GLY A 66 3.37 5.31 -6.03
C GLY A 66 4.63 6.07 -5.56
N SER A 67 4.52 6.87 -4.49
CA SER A 67 5.69 7.55 -3.89
C SER A 67 6.52 6.63 -2.99
N VAL A 68 5.94 5.52 -2.52
CA VAL A 68 6.57 4.55 -1.61
C VAL A 68 7.03 3.31 -2.37
N VAL A 69 6.30 2.92 -3.41
CA VAL A 69 6.47 1.65 -4.12
C VAL A 69 6.20 1.84 -5.62
N ASP A 70 7.03 1.24 -6.49
CA ASP A 70 6.73 1.24 -7.92
C ASP A 70 5.46 0.46 -8.20
N LEU A 71 4.44 1.13 -8.76
CA LEU A 71 3.12 0.56 -9.04
C LEU A 71 3.17 -0.62 -10.01
N ARG A 72 4.21 -0.72 -10.85
CA ARG A 72 4.44 -1.89 -11.73
C ARG A 72 4.65 -3.19 -10.96
N LEU A 73 5.08 -3.07 -9.70
CA LEU A 73 5.34 -4.20 -8.82
C LEU A 73 4.08 -4.68 -8.08
N LEU A 74 2.96 -3.97 -8.25
CA LEU A 74 1.67 -4.32 -7.65
C LEU A 74 0.82 -5.21 -8.56
N ASP A 75 1.36 -5.68 -9.69
CA ASP A 75 0.72 -6.70 -10.51
C ASP A 75 0.81 -8.07 -9.81
N PRO A 76 -0.31 -8.68 -9.40
CA PRO A 76 -0.33 -9.98 -8.73
C PRO A 76 0.16 -11.13 -9.62
N SER A 77 0.26 -10.92 -10.93
CA SER A 77 0.78 -11.90 -11.91
C SER A 77 2.29 -11.78 -12.14
N SER A 78 2.91 -10.71 -11.64
CA SER A 78 4.33 -10.43 -11.81
C SER A 78 5.17 -11.00 -10.66
N PRO A 79 6.37 -11.55 -10.92
CA PRO A 79 7.26 -11.99 -9.85
C PRO A 79 7.60 -10.84 -8.90
N LEU A 80 7.59 -11.12 -7.60
CA LEU A 80 7.83 -10.10 -6.59
C LEU A 80 9.22 -9.47 -6.77
N PRO A 81 9.33 -8.13 -6.73
CA PRO A 81 10.61 -7.44 -6.83
C PRO A 81 11.55 -7.80 -5.69
N ALA A 82 12.84 -7.93 -6.01
CA ALA A 82 13.89 -7.95 -5.01
C ALA A 82 13.89 -6.62 -4.22
N ARG A 83 14.09 -6.72 -2.91
CA ARG A 83 14.06 -5.59 -1.97
C ARG A 83 14.99 -4.46 -2.44
N ALA A 84 14.43 -3.32 -2.85
CA ALA A 84 15.19 -2.09 -2.96
C ALA A 84 15.69 -1.71 -1.55
N ARG A 85 17.01 -1.73 -1.33
CA ARG A 85 17.58 -1.22 -0.08
C ARG A 85 17.17 0.24 0.03
N ARG A 86 16.34 0.59 1.02
CA ARG A 86 16.19 1.98 1.48
C ARG A 86 17.60 2.49 1.77
N ALA A 87 18.10 3.42 0.95
CA ALA A 87 19.33 4.13 1.26
C ALA A 87 19.12 4.80 2.62
N SER A 88 19.83 4.34 3.63
CA SER A 88 19.83 5.01 4.92
C SER A 88 20.47 6.37 4.73
N PHE A 89 19.71 7.45 4.95
CA PHE A 89 20.30 8.74 5.23
C PHE A 89 21.14 8.60 6.50
N ARG A 90 22.46 8.52 6.34
CA ARG A 90 23.41 8.82 7.41
C ARG A 90 23.69 10.33 7.35
N LYS A 91 23.55 10.97 8.51
CA LYS A 91 24.02 12.32 8.79
C LYS A 91 25.53 12.44 8.58
#